data_AF-A0A164BXE7-F1
#
_entry.id   AF-A0A164BXE7-F1
#
_cell.length_a   1.000
_cell.length_b   1.000
_cell.length_c   1.000
_cell.angle_alpha   90.00
_cell.angle_beta   90.00
_cell.angle_gamma   90.00
#
_symmetry.space_group_name_H-M   'P 1'
#
loop_
_entity.id
_entity.type
_entity.pdbx_description
1 polymer ?
#
loop_
_entity_poly.entity_id
_entity_poly.type
_entity_poly.pdbx_seq_one_letter_code
_entity_poly.pdbx_strand_id
1 'polypeptide(L)'
;MRDATNWHQIVSDLGLPDLTRHGLRHTGATWMADAGIPLHVLQDILGHASVETTRGYVHPDDRHLASAAEQANAFLARSSKASRPSRREASRSL
;
A
#
# COMPACT_ATOMS: atom_id res chain seq x y z
N MET A 1 1.43 24.98 -15.54
CA MET A 1 1.18 24.28 -14.25
C MET A 1 1.78 24.98 -13.02
N ARG A 2 2.85 25.78 -13.12
CA ARG A 2 3.37 26.51 -11.95
C ARG A 2 2.38 27.51 -11.36
N ASP A 3 1.55 28.12 -12.21
CA ASP A 3 0.64 29.22 -11.83
C ASP A 3 -0.80 28.81 -11.52
N ALA A 4 -1.17 27.54 -11.75
CA ALA A 4 -2.58 27.11 -11.64
C ALA A 4 -3.10 27.04 -10.19
N THR A 5 -2.20 26.99 -9.20
CA THR A 5 -2.52 26.76 -7.78
C THR A 5 -2.12 27.89 -6.85
N ASN A 6 -1.60 29.01 -7.36
CA ASN A 6 -1.08 30.11 -6.53
C ASN A 6 -0.11 29.63 -5.41
N TRP A 7 0.74 28.65 -5.74
CA TRP A 7 1.57 27.91 -4.77
C TRP A 7 2.42 28.82 -3.86
N HIS A 8 3.04 29.86 -4.42
CA HIS A 8 3.88 30.78 -3.64
C HIS A 8 3.09 31.52 -2.56
N GLN A 9 1.86 31.94 -2.87
CA GLN A 9 1.00 32.60 -1.88
C GLN A 9 0.62 31.63 -0.76
N ILE A 10 0.19 30.41 -1.10
CA ILE A 10 -0.17 29.38 -0.11
C ILE A 10 1.00 29.10 0.83
N VAL A 11 2.20 28.90 0.28
CA VAL A 11 3.40 28.63 1.07
C VAL A 11 3.75 29.81 1.98
N SER A 12 3.61 31.03 1.48
CA SER A 12 3.82 32.27 2.25
C SER A 12 2.80 32.40 3.39
N ASP A 13 1.51 32.18 3.11
CA ASP A 13 0.43 32.30 4.08
C ASP A 13 0.53 31.23 5.18
N LEU A 14 1.06 30.05 4.84
CA LEU A 14 1.36 28.99 5.80
C LEU A 14 2.63 29.24 6.62
N GLY A 15 3.47 30.20 6.23
CA GLY A 15 4.75 30.48 6.88
C GLY A 15 5.77 29.35 6.75
N LEU A 16 5.72 28.54 5.67
CA LEU A 16 6.57 27.36 5.47
C LEU A 16 7.45 27.51 4.23
N PRO A 17 8.45 28.41 4.20
CA PRO A 17 9.18 28.79 2.99
C PRO A 17 9.88 27.63 2.26
N ASP A 18 10.26 26.57 2.99
CA ASP A 18 10.93 25.39 2.44
C ASP A 18 9.94 24.30 1.96
N LEU A 19 8.63 24.51 2.12
CA LEU A 19 7.63 23.56 1.65
C LEU A 19 7.60 23.52 0.13
N THR A 20 7.89 22.35 -0.44
CA THR A 20 7.84 22.13 -1.88
C THR A 20 6.79 21.09 -2.24
N ARG A 21 6.20 21.23 -3.44
CA ARG A 21 5.32 20.21 -4.02
C ARG A 21 5.99 18.84 -4.12
N HIS A 22 7.29 18.83 -4.39
CA HIS A 22 8.06 17.60 -4.43
C HIS A 22 8.19 16.97 -3.04
N GLY A 23 8.46 17.77 -2.01
CA GLY A 23 8.46 17.33 -0.62
C GLY A 23 7.13 16.73 -0.17
N LEU A 24 6.00 17.39 -0.49
CA LEU A 24 4.67 16.85 -0.23
C LEU A 24 4.44 15.50 -0.92
N ARG A 25 4.88 15.38 -2.18
CA ARG A 25 4.80 14.12 -2.92
C ARG A 25 5.64 13.02 -2.27
N HIS A 26 6.84 13.33 -1.79
CA HIS A 26 7.67 12.38 -1.03
C HIS A 26 6.97 11.91 0.23
N THR A 27 6.45 12.84 1.04
CA THR A 27 5.73 12.51 2.28
C THR A 27 4.51 11.62 2.00
N GLY A 28 3.70 11.96 0.99
CA GLY A 28 2.56 11.14 0.60
C GLY A 28 2.96 9.74 0.13
N ALA A 29 4.06 9.62 -0.63
CA ALA A 29 4.58 8.33 -1.06
C ALA A 29 5.03 7.45 0.11
N THR A 30 5.74 8.01 1.08
CA THR A 30 6.11 7.30 2.31
C THR A 30 4.89 6.82 3.09
N TRP A 31 3.88 7.67 3.31
CA TRP A 31 2.68 7.24 4.05
C TRP A 31 1.90 6.14 3.35
N MET A 32 1.82 6.18 2.02
CA MET A 32 1.18 5.11 1.24
C MET A 32 1.96 3.80 1.34
N ALA A 33 3.30 3.86 1.30
CA ALA A 33 4.14 2.69 1.51
C ALA A 33 4.00 2.12 2.93
N ASP A 34 4.01 2.98 3.96
CA ASP A 34 3.85 2.59 5.36
C ASP A 34 2.47 1.96 5.64
N ALA A 35 1.43 2.43 4.94
CA ALA A 35 0.09 1.85 4.96
C ALA A 35 0.00 0.48 4.26
N GLY A 36 1.09 -0.02 3.67
CA GLY A 36 1.17 -1.33 3.03
C GLY A 36 0.60 -1.36 1.61
N ILE A 37 0.49 -0.21 0.93
CA ILE A 37 0.07 -0.19 -0.48
C ILE A 37 1.10 -0.96 -1.32
N PRO A 38 0.67 -1.92 -2.16
CA PRO A 38 1.60 -2.68 -2.99
C PRO A 38 2.43 -1.78 -3.90
N LEU A 39 3.72 -2.10 -4.05
CA LEU A 39 4.70 -1.25 -4.73
C LEU A 39 4.31 -0.88 -6.19
N HIS A 40 3.65 -1.79 -6.91
CA HIS A 40 3.18 -1.54 -8.28
C HIS A 40 2.00 -0.56 -8.30
N VAL A 41 1.08 -0.64 -7.34
CA VAL A 41 -0.04 0.31 -7.19
C VAL A 41 0.51 1.69 -6.84
N LEU A 42 1.48 1.75 -5.91
CA LEU A 42 2.13 2.99 -5.54
C LEU A 42 2.87 3.62 -6.73
N GLN A 43 3.52 2.81 -7.57
CA GLN A 43 4.15 3.28 -8.81
C GLN A 43 3.13 3.94 -9.75
N ASP A 44 1.97 3.32 -9.94
CA ASP A 44 0.92 3.83 -10.83
C ASP A 44 0.31 5.14 -10.29
N ILE A 45 0.03 5.21 -8.99
CA ILE A 45 -0.47 6.43 -8.32
C ILE A 45 0.54 7.57 -8.49
N LEU A 46 1.82 7.27 -8.33
CA LEU A 46 2.87 8.25 -8.50
C LEU A 46 3.13 8.57 -9.99
N GLY A 47 2.79 7.68 -10.92
CA GLY A 47 3.12 7.84 -12.33
C GLY A 47 4.62 7.70 -12.60
N HIS A 48 5.32 6.87 -11.83
CA HIS A 48 6.73 6.58 -12.08
C HIS A 48 6.89 5.59 -13.23
N ALA A 49 7.79 5.91 -14.16
CA ALA A 49 8.11 5.03 -15.29
C ALA A 49 8.83 3.74 -14.87
N SER A 50 9.47 3.73 -13.69
CA SER A 50 10.18 2.58 -13.15
C SER A 50 9.78 2.33 -11.70
N VAL A 51 9.54 1.06 -11.38
CA VAL A 51 9.29 0.59 -10.01
C VAL A 51 10.50 0.85 -9.10
N GLU A 52 11.70 0.93 -9.66
CA GLU A 52 12.95 1.20 -8.93
C GLU A 52 12.89 2.56 -8.21
N THR A 53 12.33 3.58 -8.87
CA THR A 53 12.15 4.92 -8.30
C THR A 53 11.17 4.91 -7.11
N THR A 54 10.20 3.99 -7.14
CA THR A 54 9.21 3.84 -6.06
C THR A 54 9.76 3.02 -4.89
N ARG A 55 10.73 2.13 -5.13
CA ARG A 55 11.31 1.28 -4.07
C ARG A 55 11.88 2.10 -2.91
N GLY A 56 12.40 3.30 -3.18
CA GLY A 56 12.95 4.18 -2.16
C GLY A 56 11.98 4.56 -1.02
N TYR A 57 10.67 4.41 -1.21
CA TYR A 57 9.67 4.68 -0.17
C TYR A 57 9.29 3.44 0.66
N VAL A 58 9.66 2.24 0.22
CA VAL A 58 9.36 1.00 0.94
C VAL A 58 10.59 0.61 1.75
N HIS A 59 10.45 0.67 3.07
CA HIS A 59 11.48 0.21 3.99
C HIS A 59 11.10 -1.16 4.56
N PRO A 60 12.03 -2.13 4.59
CA PRO A 60 11.78 -3.38 5.29
C PRO A 60 11.71 -3.12 6.80
N ASP A 61 10.49 -3.08 7.34
CA ASP A 61 10.21 -3.13 8.78
C ASP A 61 9.71 -4.55 9.13
N ASP A 62 10.19 -5.10 10.25
CA ASP A 62 9.76 -6.39 10.81
C ASP A 62 8.23 -6.50 10.90
N ARG A 63 7.53 -5.39 11.11
CA ARG A 63 6.06 -5.33 11.13
C ARG A 63 5.43 -5.68 9.79
N HIS A 64 6.01 -5.21 8.69
CA HIS A 64 5.50 -5.50 7.34
C HIS A 64 5.72 -6.96 6.98
N LEU A 65 6.84 -7.56 7.39
CA LEU A 65 7.11 -8.98 7.20
C LEU A 65 6.10 -9.84 7.98
N ALA A 66 5.84 -9.51 9.25
CA ALA A 66 4.85 -10.21 10.07
C ALA A 66 3.44 -10.10 9.45
N SER A 67 3.03 -8.90 9.05
CA SER A 67 1.72 -8.69 8.41
C SER A 67 1.59 -9.46 7.09
N ALA A 68 2.64 -9.49 6.26
CA ALA A 68 2.63 -10.25 5.02
C ALA A 68 2.47 -11.77 5.27
N ALA A 69 3.15 -12.30 6.30
CA ALA A 69 3.01 -13.69 6.71
C ALA A 69 1.58 -14.00 7.19
N GLU A 70 0.98 -13.12 8.01
CA GLU A 70 -0.41 -13.26 8.46
C GLU A 70 -1.40 -13.26 7.30
N GLN A 71 -1.24 -12.35 6.33
CA GLN A 71 -2.09 -12.26 5.15
C GLN A 71 -2.00 -13.53 4.30
N ALA A 72 -0.79 -14.05 4.10
CA ALA A 72 -0.56 -15.31 3.37
C ALA A 72 -1.23 -16.49 4.10
N ASN A 73 -1.05 -16.60 5.41
CA ASN A 73 -1.68 -17.65 6.23
C ASN A 73 -3.21 -17.58 6.16
N ALA A 74 -3.79 -16.37 6.26
CA ALA A 74 -5.23 -16.17 6.16
C ALA A 74 -5.77 -16.56 4.77
N PHE A 75 -5.04 -16.24 3.69
CA PHE A 75 -5.41 -16.63 2.34
C PHE A 75 -5.45 -18.17 2.17
N LEU A 76 -4.39 -18.86 2.62
CA LEU A 76 -4.29 -20.32 2.54
C LEU A 76 -5.35 -21.01 3.40
N ALA A 77 -5.63 -20.48 4.60
CA ALA A 77 -6.67 -21.01 5.48
C ALA A 77 -8.08 -20.92 4.86
N ARG A 78 -8.40 -19.82 4.16
CA ARG A 78 -9.68 -19.70 3.43
C ARG A 78 -9.80 -20.71 2.30
N SER A 79 -8.73 -20.87 1.50
CA SER A 79 -8.70 -21.78 0.37
C SER A 79 -8.84 -23.26 0.79
N SER A 80 -8.24 -23.65 1.92
CA SER A 80 -8.37 -25.02 2.44
C SER A 80 -9.77 -25.32 3.00
N LYS A 81 -10.44 -24.34 3.60
CA LYS A 81 -11.81 -24.49 4.12
C LYS A 81 -12.85 -24.67 3.00
N ALA A 82 -12.66 -23.99 1.87
CA ALA A 82 -13.51 -24.13 0.68
C ALA A 82 -13.39 -25.50 -0.02
N SER A 83 -12.26 -26.21 0.18
CA SER A 83 -11.96 -27.47 -0.49
C SER A 83 -12.39 -28.72 0.30
N ARG A 84 -12.82 -28.60 1.58
CA ARG A 84 -13.29 -29.77 2.36
C ARG A 84 -14.70 -30.21 1.92
N PRO A 85 -14.89 -31.37 1.26
CA PRO A 85 -16.22 -31.87 0.97
C PRO A 85 -16.91 -32.32 2.27
N SER A 86 -18.20 -32.03 2.39
CA SER A 86 -19.06 -32.46 3.49
C SER A 86 -19.13 -33.99 3.55
N ARG A 87 -18.28 -34.62 4.38
CA ARG A 87 -18.41 -36.03 4.75
C ARG A 87 -19.48 -36.18 5.83
N ARG A 88 -20.74 -35.91 5.49
CA ARG A 88 -21.91 -36.25 6.31
C ARG A 88 -23.13 -36.47 5.42
N GLU A 89 -23.26 -37.71 4.91
CA GLU A 89 -24.53 -38.38 4.54
C GLU A 89 -24.22 -39.72 3.84
N ALA A 90 -23.71 -40.71 4.59
CA ALA A 90 -23.60 -42.09 4.08
C ALA A 90 -23.63 -43.13 5.22
N SER A 91 -24.46 -42.90 6.24
CA SER A 91 -24.70 -43.88 7.32
C SER A 91 -26.11 -43.74 7.88
N ARG A 92 -27.10 -44.01 7.03
CA ARG A 92 -28.49 -44.41 7.27
C ARG A 92 -28.92 -44.95 5.90
N SER A 93 -29.22 -46.21 5.66
CA SER A 93 -29.94 -47.25 6.43
C SER A 93 -29.34 -48.62 6.05
N LEU A 94 -29.11 -49.53 6.99
CA LEU A 94 -29.96 -50.70 7.30
C LEU A 94 -30.46 -51.43 6.05
#